data_AF-A0AAU4ZZX8-F1
#
_entry.id   AF-A0AAU4ZZX8-F1
#
_cell.length_a   1.000
_cell.length_b   1.000
_cell.length_c   1.000
_cell.angle_alpha   90.00
_cell.angle_beta   90.00
_cell.angle_gamma   90.00
#
_symmetry.space_group_name_H-M   'P 1'
#
loop_
_entity.id
_entity.type
_entity.pdbx_description
1 polymer ?
#
loop_
_entity_poly.entity_id
_entity_poly.type
_entity_poly.pdbx_seq_one_letter_code
_entity_poly.pdbx_strand_id
1 'polypeptide(L)' 'MSVRSRAVRDRQSRIGRIARHLNREHGCVRPDDVVSLAVGCGIKVTRPEVVHVLVRLRLRRR' A
#
# COMPACT_ATOMS: atom_id res chain seq x y z
N MET A 1 -7.44 22.19 4.83
CA MET A 1 -7.18 20.73 4.78
C MET A 1 -6.56 20.28 6.10
N SER A 2 -7.06 19.22 6.74
CA SER A 2 -6.56 18.81 8.07
C SER A 2 -5.23 18.04 7.98
N VAL A 3 -4.41 18.14 9.04
CA VAL A 3 -3.16 17.35 9.21
C VAL A 3 -3.43 15.84 9.13
N ARG A 4 -4.58 15.38 9.66
CA ARG A 4 -5.02 13.98 9.57
C ARG A 4 -5.18 13.50 8.12
N SER A 5 -5.69 14.37 7.24
CA SER A 5 -5.83 14.05 5.82
C SER A 5 -4.48 13.92 5.11
N ARG A 6 -3.46 14.70 5.52
CA ARG A 6 -2.10 14.59 4.97
C ARG A 6 -1.41 13.29 5.38
N ALA A 7 -1.48 12.93 6.67
CA ALA A 7 -0.89 11.69 7.17
C ALA A 7 -1.48 10.42 6.53
N VAL A 8 -2.78 10.44 6.19
CA VAL A 8 -3.42 9.35 5.44
C VAL A 8 -2.91 9.28 4.00
N ARG A 9 -2.82 10.43 3.30
CA ARG A 9 -2.29 10.46 1.92
C ARG A 9 -0.83 10.03 1.84
N ASP A 10 -0.01 10.42 2.80
CA ASP A 10 1.39 10.00 2.88
C ASP A 10 1.50 8.48 3.04
N ARG A 11 0.71 7.89 3.96
CA ARG A 11 0.66 6.43 4.13
C ARG A 11 0.22 5.73 2.84
N GLN A 12 -0.87 6.17 2.22
CA GLN A 12 -1.34 5.59 0.96
C GLN A 12 -0.28 5.69 -0.15
N SER A 13 0.45 6.81 -0.20
CA SER A 13 1.54 7.00 -1.16
C SER A 13 2.70 6.04 -0.93
N ARG A 14 3.08 5.81 0.34
CA ARG A 14 4.11 4.83 0.70
C ARG A 14 3.68 3.40 0.36
N ILE A 15 2.46 3.00 0.72
CA ILE A 15 1.87 1.69 0.35
C ILE A 15 1.90 1.53 -1.18
N GLY A 16 1.51 2.58 -1.92
CA GLY A 16 1.51 2.54 -3.37
C GLY A 16 2.90 2.39 -3.99
N ARG A 17 3.94 2.98 -3.38
CA ARG A 17 5.33 2.78 -3.82
C ARG A 17 5.78 1.33 -3.62
N ILE A 18 5.51 0.74 -2.45
CA ILE A 18 5.82 -0.66 -2.16
C ILE A 18 5.10 -1.59 -3.14
N ALA A 19 3.79 -1.38 -3.34
CA ALA A 19 2.99 -2.20 -4.26
C ALA A 19 3.49 -2.12 -5.71
N ARG A 20 3.87 -0.93 -6.20
CA ARG A 20 4.43 -0.78 -7.55
C ARG A 20 5.80 -1.45 -7.68
N HIS A 21 6.62 -1.38 -6.65
CA HIS A 21 7.92 -2.05 -6.61
C HIS A 21 7.76 -3.56 -6.73
N LEU A 22 6.95 -4.15 -5.85
CA LEU A 22 6.62 -5.59 -5.88
C LEU A 22 6.05 -6.02 -7.22
N ASN A 23 5.14 -5.23 -7.80
CA ASN A 23 4.57 -5.55 -9.10
C ASN A 23 5.61 -5.55 -10.23
N ARG A 24 6.63 -4.70 -10.14
CA ARG A 24 7.71 -4.64 -11.14
C ARG A 24 8.69 -5.81 -10.98
N GLU A 25 8.99 -6.21 -9.75
CA GLU A 25 9.92 -7.31 -9.47
C GLU A 25 9.31 -8.70 -9.71
N HIS A 26 8.06 -8.90 -9.30
CA HIS A 26 7.44 -10.24 -9.29
C HIS A 26 6.28 -10.38 -10.27
N GLY A 27 5.86 -9.31 -10.96
CA GLY A 27 4.72 -9.32 -11.88
C GLY A 27 3.35 -9.46 -11.21
N CYS A 28 3.30 -9.66 -9.89
CA CYS A 28 2.08 -9.76 -9.11
C CYS A 28 2.26 -9.12 -7.72
N VAL A 29 1.15 -8.78 -7.06
CA VAL A 29 1.17 -8.18 -5.72
C VAL A 29 0.13 -8.85 -4.84
N ARG A 30 0.56 -9.48 -3.75
CA ARG A 30 -0.34 -9.93 -2.68
C ARG A 30 -0.40 -8.86 -1.59
N PRO A 31 -1.58 -8.59 -1.01
CA PRO A 31 -1.68 -7.61 0.08
C PRO A 31 -0.80 -7.98 1.28
N ASP A 32 -0.66 -9.27 1.55
CA ASP A 32 0.06 -9.76 2.72
C ASP A 32 1.57 -9.48 2.61
N ASP A 33 2.13 -9.52 1.39
CA ASP A 33 3.52 -9.13 1.12
C ASP A 33 3.72 -7.62 1.33
N VAL A 34 2.77 -6.80 0.83
CA VAL A 34 2.79 -5.35 1.00
C VAL A 34 2.66 -4.97 2.48
N VAL A 35 1.79 -5.64 3.24
CA VAL A 35 1.65 -5.43 4.69
C VAL A 35 2.96 -5.77 5.39
N SER A 36 3.56 -6.92 5.08
CA SER A 36 4.80 -7.38 5.71
C SER A 36 5.95 -6.39 5.46
N LEU A 37 6.12 -5.94 4.22
CA LEU A 37 7.12 -4.92 3.88
C LEU A 37 6.82 -3.57 4.54
N ALA A 38 5.56 -3.12 4.53
CA ALA A 38 5.19 -1.85 5.14
C ALA A 38 5.46 -1.84 6.65
N VAL A 39 5.14 -2.94 7.35
CA VAL A 39 5.43 -3.13 8.77
C VAL A 39 6.95 -3.17 9.01
N GLY A 40 7.71 -3.89 8.17
CA GLY A 40 9.17 -3.91 8.22
C GLY A 40 9.81 -2.52 8.05
N CYS A 41 9.18 -1.64 7.27
CA CYS A 41 9.58 -0.24 7.12
C CYS A 41 9.03 0.70 8.23
N GLY A 42 8.44 0.17 9.31
CA GLY A 42 7.89 0.95 10.41
C GLY A 42 6.59 1.70 10.08
N ILE A 43 5.90 1.33 8.99
CA ILE A 43 4.65 1.96 8.57
C ILE A 43 3.49 1.21 9.20
N LYS A 44 2.74 1.88 10.09
CA LYS A 44 1.48 1.35 10.62
C LYS A 44 0.41 1.33 9.53
N VAL A 45 0.12 0.14 9.02
CA VAL A 45 -0.90 -0.13 8.00
C VAL A 45 -1.75 -1.33 8.40
N THR A 46 -2.97 -1.38 7.87
CA THR A 46 -3.86 -2.54 8.00
C THR A 46 -4.10 -3.19 6.65
N ARG A 47 -4.46 -4.48 6.65
CA ARG A 47 -4.77 -5.21 5.41
C ARG A 47 -5.88 -4.55 4.58
N PRO A 48 -7.00 -4.04 5.16
CA PRO A 48 -8.03 -3.33 4.39
C PRO A 48 -7.51 -2.07 3.70
N GLU A 49 -6.64 -1.29 4.37
CA GLU A 49 -6.02 -0.10 3.76
C GLU A 49 -5.16 -0.47 2.56
N VAL A 50 -4.36 -1.54 2.69
CA VAL A 50 -3.53 -2.04 1.59
C VAL A 50 -4.41 -2.50 0.43
N VAL A 51 -5.44 -3.32 0.68
CA VAL A 51 -6.37 -3.78 -0.36
C VAL A 51 -7.02 -2.60 -1.07
N HIS A 52 -7.47 -1.58 -0.33
CA HIS A 52 -8.03 -0.37 -0.91
C HIS A 52 -7.04 0.33 -1.85
N VAL A 53 -5.78 0.48 -1.45
CA VAL A 53 -4.73 1.07 -2.28
C VAL A 53 -4.45 0.21 -3.52
N LEU A 54 -4.40 -1.11 -3.39
CA LEU A 54 -4.17 -2.03 -4.52
C LEU A 54 -5.30 -1.97 -5.55
N VAL A 55 -6.56 -1.96 -5.10
CA VAL A 55 -7.72 -1.80 -5.98
C VAL A 55 -7.68 -0.44 -6.68
N ARG A 56 -7.37 0.64 -5.94
CA ARG A 56 -7.23 1.99 -6.50
C ARG A 56 -6.14 2.08 -7.57
N LEU A 57 -5.05 1.34 -7.38
CA LEU A 57 -3.92 1.27 -8.33
C LEU A 57 -4.15 0.27 -9.48
N ARG A 58 -5.30 -0.42 -9.53
CA ARG A 58 -5.59 -1.51 -10.48
C ARG A 58 -4.58 -2.66 -10.44
N LEU A 59 -3.87 -2.82 -9.32
CA LEU A 59 -2.97 -3.94 -9.05
C LEU A 59 -3.71 -5.16 -8.50
N ARG A 60 -5.00 -5.00 -8.21
CA ARG A 60 -5.90 -6.07 -7.78
C ARG A 60 -7.31 -5.81 -8.34
N ARG A 61 -7.98 -6.86 -8.82
CA ARG A 61 -9.41 -6.82 -9.17
C ARG A 61 -10.25 -6.93 -7.89
N ARG A 62 -11.29 -6.11 -7.81
CA ARG A 62 -12.14 -5.91 -6.63
C ARG A 62 -12.89 -7.19 -6.28
#